data_AF-A0A0V0TJC4-F1
#
_entry.id   AF-A0A0V0TJC4-F1
#
_cell.length_a   1.000
_cell.length_b   1.000
_cell.length_c   1.000
_cell.angle_alpha   90.00
_cell.angle_beta   90.00
_cell.angle_gamma   90.00
#
_symmetry.space_group_name_H-M   'P 1'
#
loop_
_entity.id
_entity.type
_entity.pdbx_description
1 polymer ?
#
loop_
_entity_poly.entity_id
_entity_poly.type
_entity_poly.pdbx_seq_one_letter_code
_entity_poly.pdbx_strand_id
1 'polypeptide(L)'
;MNDLSSVRLRRGNSSMITGFFCLKNALIALNSFYLMLGCILISLGAYNNAAGIVPSLSVNGGVTTVGVFLLLVAILGIYGTVKHHQVALFFYMILLSFIFLIQIFVAVACLALNENSVHDAAKIGWTAASSETRCYAEKKLNCCGFESKEADTECESV
;
A
#
# COMPACT_ATOMS: atom_id res chain seq x y z
N MET A 1 13.66 53.93 -0.01
CA MET A 1 13.72 52.66 -0.78
C MET A 1 14.25 51.47 0.04
N ASN A 2 14.74 51.64 1.28
CA ASN A 2 15.32 50.56 2.09
C ASN A 2 14.32 49.78 2.97
N ASP A 3 13.07 50.22 3.04
CA ASP A 3 12.04 49.64 3.93
C ASP A 3 11.11 48.65 3.20
N LEU A 4 11.00 48.75 1.88
CA LEU A 4 10.17 47.84 1.09
C LEU A 4 10.89 46.51 0.79
N SER A 5 12.24 46.54 0.74
CA SER A 5 13.09 45.35 0.61
C SER A 5 13.17 44.52 1.89
N SER A 6 13.21 45.18 3.06
CA SER A 6 13.24 44.54 4.39
C SER A 6 11.93 43.81 4.71
N VAL A 7 10.77 44.38 4.33
CA VAL A 7 9.45 43.76 4.52
C VAL A 7 9.23 42.56 3.60
N ARG A 8 9.70 42.63 2.33
CA ARG A 8 9.59 41.51 1.38
C ARG A 8 10.47 40.32 1.80
N LEU A 9 11.66 40.59 2.35
CA LEU A 9 12.53 39.57 2.95
C LEU A 9 11.92 38.94 4.22
N ARG A 10 11.31 39.73 5.11
CA ARG A 10 10.60 39.20 6.30
C ARG A 10 9.40 38.33 5.93
N ARG A 11 8.61 38.74 4.92
CA ARG A 11 7.42 38.00 4.47
C ARG A 11 7.80 36.68 3.77
N GLY A 12 8.87 36.67 2.99
CA GLY A 12 9.45 35.44 2.42
C GLY A 12 9.97 34.47 3.49
N ASN A 13 10.73 34.96 4.48
CA ASN A 13 11.25 34.13 5.56
C ASN A 13 10.16 33.59 6.49
N SER A 14 9.12 34.37 6.83
CA SER A 14 8.04 33.88 7.70
C SER A 14 7.17 32.80 7.04
N SER A 15 6.85 32.96 5.74
CA SER A 15 6.11 31.95 4.96
C SER A 15 6.93 30.67 4.75
N MET A 16 8.23 30.80 4.49
CA MET A 16 9.14 29.65 4.41
C MET A 16 9.27 28.93 5.76
N ILE A 17 9.54 29.65 6.86
CA ILE A 17 9.69 29.06 8.20
C ILE A 17 8.39 28.37 8.64
N THR A 18 7.24 29.02 8.46
CA THR A 18 5.92 28.44 8.76
C THR A 18 5.65 27.21 7.88
N GLY A 19 6.03 27.26 6.60
CA GLY A 19 5.93 26.14 5.68
C GLY A 19 6.82 24.96 6.08
N PHE A 20 8.06 25.21 6.53
CA PHE A 20 8.96 24.17 7.01
C PHE A 20 8.43 23.49 8.28
N PHE A 21 7.86 24.24 9.23
CA PHE A 21 7.23 23.65 10.42
C PHE A 21 5.96 22.87 10.07
N CYS A 22 5.11 23.39 9.17
CA CYS A 22 3.92 22.70 8.70
C CYS A 22 4.28 21.39 7.98
N LEU A 23 5.23 21.44 7.05
CA LEU A 23 5.72 20.27 6.32
C LEU A 23 6.36 19.25 7.26
N LYS A 24 7.15 19.70 8.24
CA LYS A 24 7.75 18.82 9.27
C LYS A 24 6.68 18.10 10.08
N ASN A 25 5.68 18.83 10.56
CA ASN A 25 4.58 18.26 11.35
C ASN A 25 3.69 17.34 10.50
N ALA A 26 3.43 17.71 9.25
CA ALA A 26 2.71 16.87 8.29
C ALA A 26 3.48 15.57 7.99
N LEU A 27 4.80 15.63 7.84
CA LEU A 27 5.65 14.44 7.63
C LEU A 27 5.60 13.51 8.84
N ILE A 28 5.68 14.06 10.05
CA ILE A 28 5.57 13.27 11.29
C ILE A 28 4.19 12.63 11.39
N ALA A 29 3.13 13.39 11.14
CA ALA A 29 1.75 12.89 11.17
C ALA A 29 1.53 11.78 10.12
N LEU A 30 2.02 11.97 8.89
CA LEU A 30 1.91 11.01 7.80
C LEU A 30 2.67 9.72 8.11
N ASN A 31 3.90 9.80 8.62
CA ASN A 31 4.66 8.60 9.00
C ASN A 31 4.06 7.92 10.24
N SER A 32 3.48 8.67 11.18
CA SER A 32 2.72 8.10 12.30
C SER A 32 1.49 7.32 11.81
N PHE A 33 0.79 7.84 10.81
CA PHE A 33 -0.33 7.14 10.18
C PHE A 33 0.15 5.88 9.45
N TYR A 34 1.29 5.92 8.75
CA TYR A 34 1.88 4.73 8.12
C TYR A 34 2.29 3.67 9.14
N LEU A 35 2.77 4.07 10.31
CA LEU A 35 3.05 3.15 11.42
C LEU A 35 1.77 2.43 11.87
N MET A 36 0.66 3.16 12.05
CA MET A 36 -0.62 2.59 12.43
C MET A 36 -1.13 1.60 11.37
N LEU A 37 -1.09 1.98 10.09
CA LEU A 37 -1.49 1.10 8.98
C LEU A 37 -0.61 -0.15 8.91
N GLY A 38 0.71 -0.03 9.06
CA GLY A 38 1.63 -1.16 9.07
C GLY A 38 1.28 -2.17 10.16
N CYS A 39 1.02 -1.70 11.38
CA CYS A 39 0.58 -2.55 12.50
C CYS A 39 -0.74 -3.27 12.20
N ILE A 40 -1.72 -2.56 11.63
CA ILE A 40 -3.01 -3.14 11.24
C ILE A 40 -2.82 -4.24 10.18
N LEU A 41 -2.06 -3.98 9.11
CA LEU A 41 -1.85 -4.94 8.02
C LEU A 41 -1.13 -6.21 8.49
N ILE A 42 -0.13 -6.07 9.38
CA ILE A 42 0.55 -7.23 9.97
C ILE A 42 -0.39 -8.00 10.88
N SER A 43 -1.18 -7.31 11.71
CA SER A 43 -2.12 -7.96 12.64
C SER A 43 -3.21 -8.71 11.90
N LEU A 44 -3.76 -8.12 10.82
CA LEU A 44 -4.72 -8.78 9.94
C LEU A 44 -4.11 -10.00 9.25
N GLY A 45 -2.87 -9.88 8.77
CA GLY A 45 -2.17 -11.02 8.18
C GLY A 45 -1.96 -12.18 9.15
N ALA A 46 -1.55 -11.86 10.38
CA ALA A 46 -1.39 -12.85 11.45
C ALA A 46 -2.72 -13.48 11.87
N TYR A 47 -3.78 -12.67 12.00
CA TYR A 47 -5.13 -13.14 12.34
C TYR A 47 -5.67 -14.10 11.30
N ASN A 48 -5.56 -13.75 10.01
CA ASN A 48 -6.03 -14.59 8.91
C ASN A 48 -5.31 -15.95 8.86
N ASN A 49 -4.01 -15.97 9.20
CA ASN A 49 -3.23 -17.20 9.29
C ASN A 49 -3.69 -18.07 10.47
N ALA A 50 -3.89 -17.46 11.64
CA ALA A 50 -4.30 -18.18 12.85
C ALA A 50 -5.75 -18.71 12.79
N ALA A 51 -6.64 -18.01 12.07
CA ALA A 51 -8.05 -18.37 11.98
C ALA A 51 -8.36 -19.46 10.94
N GLY A 52 -7.39 -19.90 10.12
CA GLY A 52 -7.59 -20.94 9.11
C GLY A 52 -8.60 -20.59 8.01
N ILE A 53 -8.97 -19.31 7.84
CA ILE A 53 -9.99 -18.84 6.89
C ILE A 53 -9.37 -18.74 5.49
N VAL A 54 -9.03 -19.87 4.86
CA VAL A 54 -8.23 -20.03 3.62
C VAL A 54 -8.11 -18.74 2.78
N PRO A 55 -7.12 -17.87 3.09
CA PRO A 55 -6.63 -16.91 2.13
C PRO A 55 -5.38 -17.56 1.53
N SER A 56 -5.31 -17.70 0.21
CA SER A 56 -4.14 -18.28 -0.43
C SER A 56 -2.84 -17.67 0.13
N LEU A 57 -1.83 -18.52 0.39
CA LEU A 57 -0.54 -18.13 0.99
C LEU A 57 0.05 -16.86 0.35
N SER A 58 -0.18 -16.70 -0.96
CA SER A 58 0.25 -15.54 -1.74
C SER A 58 -0.45 -14.23 -1.35
N VAL A 59 -1.76 -14.23 -1.10
CA VAL A 59 -2.51 -12.99 -0.79
C VAL A 59 -2.16 -12.53 0.63
N ASN A 60 -2.16 -13.46 1.58
CA ASN A 60 -1.85 -13.12 2.97
C ASN A 60 -0.38 -12.68 3.12
N GLY A 61 0.55 -13.36 2.43
CA GLY A 61 1.97 -12.99 2.42
C GLY A 61 2.23 -11.60 1.82
N GLY A 62 1.49 -11.24 0.76
CA GLY A 62 1.57 -9.90 0.16
C GLY A 62 1.17 -8.80 1.15
N VAL A 63 0.00 -8.94 1.79
CA VAL A 63 -0.51 -7.95 2.76
C VAL A 63 0.45 -7.78 3.94
N THR A 64 0.97 -8.88 4.50
CA THR A 64 1.95 -8.83 5.59
C THR A 64 3.25 -8.15 5.16
N THR A 65 3.77 -8.46 3.96
CA THR A 65 5.01 -7.87 3.45
C THR A 65 4.88 -6.36 3.25
N VAL A 66 3.74 -5.91 2.70
CA VAL A 66 3.43 -4.47 2.60
C VAL A 66 3.39 -3.81 3.97
N GLY A 67 2.77 -4.47 4.96
CA GLY A 67 2.74 -3.96 6.34
C GLY A 67 4.12 -3.76 6.94
N VAL A 68 5.03 -4.73 6.80
CA VAL A 68 6.42 -4.63 7.27
C VAL A 68 7.17 -3.50 6.55
N PHE A 69 7.02 -3.39 5.24
CA PHE A 69 7.65 -2.33 4.46
C PHE A 69 7.17 -0.93 4.89
N LEU A 70 5.87 -0.76 5.16
CA LEU A 70 5.31 0.49 5.68
C LEU A 70 5.88 0.86 7.05
N LEU A 71 6.10 -0.11 7.95
CA LEU A 71 6.76 0.15 9.24
C LEU A 71 8.20 0.65 9.05
N LEU A 72 8.98 0.05 8.15
CA LEU A 72 10.35 0.48 7.87
C LEU A 72 10.39 1.91 7.33
N VAL A 73 9.53 2.22 6.35
CA VAL A 73 9.41 3.58 5.80
C VAL A 73 9.00 4.59 6.87
N ALA A 74 8.02 4.24 7.71
CA ALA A 74 7.53 5.08 8.80
C ALA A 74 8.63 5.40 9.84
N ILE A 75 9.39 4.38 10.27
CA ILE A 75 10.49 4.53 11.22
C ILE A 75 11.59 5.42 10.62
N LEU A 76 11.97 5.18 9.36
CA LEU A 76 12.97 6.00 8.67
C LEU A 76 12.52 7.45 8.49
N GLY A 77 11.24 7.68 8.18
CA GLY A 77 10.66 9.02 8.04
C GLY A 77 10.63 9.79 9.36
N ILE A 78 10.19 9.16 10.45
CA ILE A 78 10.21 9.77 11.79
C ILE A 78 11.65 10.03 12.23
N TYR A 79 12.54 9.04 12.10
CA TYR A 79 13.95 9.17 12.48
C TYR A 79 14.65 10.28 11.69
N GLY A 80 14.49 10.32 10.36
CA GLY A 80 15.06 11.36 9.49
C GLY A 80 14.56 12.76 9.83
N THR A 81 13.29 12.87 10.24
CA THR A 81 12.67 14.16 10.61
C THR A 81 13.10 14.65 12.00
N VAL A 82 13.26 13.74 12.97
CA VAL A 82 13.60 14.09 14.37
C VAL A 82 15.09 14.30 14.57
N LYS A 83 15.94 13.43 14.02
CA LYS A 83 17.39 13.45 14.28
C LYS A 83 18.18 14.40 13.39
N HIS A 84 17.53 15.13 12.47
CA HIS A 84 18.19 16.02 11.51
C HIS A 84 19.39 15.38 10.77
N HIS A 85 19.41 14.04 10.67
CA HIS A 85 20.45 13.32 9.96
C HIS A 85 20.18 13.44 8.45
N GLN A 86 20.81 14.41 7.81
CA GLN A 86 20.59 14.74 6.39
C GLN A 86 20.71 13.51 5.48
N VAL A 87 21.62 12.58 5.81
CA VAL A 87 21.83 11.35 5.04
C VAL A 87 20.66 10.35 5.21
N ALA A 88 20.02 10.29 6.38
CA ALA A 88 18.87 9.40 6.59
C ALA A 88 17.63 9.90 5.83
N LEU A 89 17.46 11.23 5.77
CA LEU A 89 16.39 11.86 4.98
C LEU A 89 16.63 11.66 3.47
N PHE A 90 17.89 11.61 3.03
CA PHE A 90 18.23 11.30 1.64
C PHE A 90 17.79 9.89 1.23
N PHE A 91 18.06 8.88 2.05
CA PHE A 91 17.56 7.52 1.81
C PHE A 91 16.03 7.46 1.80
N TYR A 92 15.37 8.18 2.71
CA TYR A 92 13.91 8.27 2.74
C TYR A 92 13.34 8.85 1.44
N MET A 93 13.93 9.92 0.91
CA MET A 93 13.49 10.53 -0.36
C MET A 93 13.71 9.60 -1.56
N ILE A 94 14.81 8.84 -1.59
CA ILE A 94 15.07 7.82 -2.63
C ILE A 94 14.01 6.72 -2.56
N LEU A 95 13.72 6.18 -1.37
CA LEU A 95 12.70 5.15 -1.18
C LEU A 95 11.32 5.64 -1.62
N LEU A 96 10.93 6.85 -1.21
CA LEU A 96 9.67 7.45 -1.66
C LEU A 96 9.63 7.66 -3.18
N SER A 97 10.75 8.01 -3.79
CA SER A 97 10.84 8.15 -5.25
C SER A 97 10.59 6.80 -5.95
N PHE A 98 11.19 5.72 -5.48
CA PHE A 98 10.91 4.38 -6.03
C PHE A 98 9.44 3.97 -5.85
N ILE A 99 8.86 4.21 -4.66
CA ILE A 99 7.44 3.94 -4.40
C ILE A 99 6.56 4.73 -5.36
N PHE A 100 6.85 6.01 -5.57
CA PHE A 100 6.12 6.87 -6.50
C PHE A 100 6.22 6.37 -7.95
N LEU A 101 7.40 5.94 -8.40
CA LEU A 101 7.58 5.34 -9.73
C LEU A 101 6.76 4.06 -9.90
N ILE A 102 6.77 3.18 -8.89
CA ILE A 102 5.97 1.95 -8.90
C ILE A 102 4.47 2.30 -8.93
N GLN A 103 4.02 3.27 -8.13
CA GLN A 103 2.63 3.70 -8.10
C GLN A 103 2.17 4.28 -9.44
N ILE A 104 2.99 5.12 -10.08
CA ILE A 104 2.69 5.62 -11.43
C ILE A 104 2.63 4.46 -12.42
N PHE A 105 3.59 3.54 -12.37
CA PHE A 105 3.61 2.38 -13.25
C PHE A 105 2.33 1.54 -13.09
N VAL A 106 1.93 1.24 -11.86
CA VAL A 106 0.69 0.50 -11.56
C VAL A 106 -0.54 1.29 -12.03
N ALA A 107 -0.59 2.59 -11.78
CA ALA A 107 -1.71 3.43 -12.22
C ALA A 107 -1.84 3.45 -13.75
N VAL A 108 -0.72 3.60 -14.46
CA VAL A 108 -0.68 3.56 -15.93
C VAL A 108 -1.03 2.17 -16.45
N ALA A 109 -0.54 1.11 -15.82
CA ALA A 109 -0.90 -0.26 -16.17
C ALA A 109 -2.41 -0.47 -16.02
N CYS A 110 -3.00 -0.07 -14.89
CA CYS A 110 -4.45 -0.16 -14.65
C CYS A 110 -5.26 0.65 -15.68
N LEU A 111 -4.76 1.79 -16.16
CA LEU A 111 -5.40 2.56 -17.22
C LEU A 111 -5.29 1.90 -18.62
N ALA A 112 -4.22 1.14 -18.85
CA ALA A 112 -3.97 0.45 -20.11
C ALA A 112 -4.65 -0.93 -20.19
N LEU A 113 -5.05 -1.52 -19.06
CA LEU A 113 -5.75 -2.80 -19.01
C LEU A 113 -7.16 -2.69 -19.60
N ASN A 114 -7.54 -3.69 -20.40
CA ASN A 114 -8.89 -3.86 -20.94
C ASN A 114 -9.59 -5.05 -20.25
N GLU A 115 -10.90 -5.20 -20.49
CA GLU A 115 -11.71 -6.26 -19.90
C GLU A 115 -11.22 -7.67 -20.28
N ASN A 116 -10.78 -7.88 -21.52
CA ASN A 116 -10.29 -9.17 -22.00
C ASN A 116 -9.00 -9.60 -21.27
N SER A 117 -8.06 -8.68 -21.05
CA SER A 117 -6.82 -8.94 -20.33
C SER A 117 -7.08 -9.29 -18.86
N VAL A 118 -8.02 -8.60 -18.22
CA VAL A 118 -8.42 -8.90 -16.84
C VAL A 118 -9.11 -10.27 -16.78
N HIS A 119 -9.98 -10.55 -17.75
CA HIS A 119 -10.67 -11.83 -17.86
C HIS A 119 -9.69 -13.00 -18.07
N ASP A 120 -8.74 -12.87 -19.00
CA ASP A 120 -7.73 -13.90 -19.27
C ASP A 120 -6.82 -14.13 -18.06
N ALA A 121 -6.40 -13.06 -17.39
CA ALA A 121 -5.64 -13.17 -16.15
C ALA A 121 -6.44 -13.89 -15.04
N ALA A 122 -7.73 -13.57 -14.92
CA ALA A 122 -8.63 -14.24 -13.98
C ALA A 122 -8.83 -15.72 -14.34
N LYS A 123 -8.90 -16.06 -15.63
CA LYS A 123 -9.03 -17.45 -16.12
C LYS A 123 -7.77 -18.27 -15.82
N ILE A 124 -6.59 -17.68 -16.04
CA ILE A 124 -5.31 -18.28 -15.66
C ILE A 124 -5.25 -18.48 -14.15
N GLY A 125 -5.64 -17.48 -13.37
CA GLY A 125 -5.72 -17.57 -11.90
C GLY A 125 -6.68 -18.66 -11.44
N TRP A 126 -7.86 -18.77 -12.06
CA TRP A 126 -8.86 -19.79 -11.77
C TRP A 126 -8.31 -21.19 -12.05
N THR A 127 -7.76 -21.42 -13.25
CA THR A 127 -7.21 -22.73 -13.63
C THR A 127 -6.02 -23.16 -12.76
N ALA A 128 -5.21 -22.22 -12.28
CA ALA A 128 -4.11 -22.49 -11.36
C ALA A 128 -4.53 -22.63 -9.88
N ALA A 129 -5.72 -22.16 -9.50
CA ALA A 129 -6.20 -22.19 -8.12
C ALA A 129 -6.61 -23.60 -7.68
N SER A 130 -6.42 -23.90 -6.38
CA SER A 130 -6.89 -25.14 -5.75
C SER A 130 -8.43 -25.17 -5.64
N SER A 131 -9.00 -26.36 -5.50
CA SER A 131 -10.45 -26.55 -5.27
C SER A 131 -10.96 -25.75 -4.06
N GLU A 132 -10.22 -25.74 -2.96
CA GLU A 132 -10.55 -24.93 -1.77
C GLU A 132 -10.60 -23.43 -2.08
N THR A 133 -9.63 -22.92 -2.85
CA THR A 133 -9.57 -21.49 -3.21
C THR A 133 -10.71 -21.10 -4.14
N ARG A 134 -11.05 -21.96 -5.11
CA ARG A 134 -12.20 -21.79 -6.01
C ARG A 134 -13.51 -21.78 -5.20
N CYS A 135 -13.67 -22.75 -4.31
CA CYS A 135 -14.86 -22.85 -3.47
C CYS A 135 -15.03 -21.65 -2.53
N TYR A 136 -13.94 -21.18 -1.93
CA TYR A 136 -13.95 -19.94 -1.15
C TYR A 136 -14.39 -18.74 -1.99
N ALA A 137 -13.85 -18.59 -3.20
CA ALA A 137 -14.20 -17.51 -4.10
C ALA A 137 -15.69 -17.56 -4.50
N GLU A 138 -16.21 -18.73 -4.85
CA GLU A 138 -17.64 -18.96 -5.19
C GLU A 138 -18.56 -18.60 -4.02
N LYS A 139 -18.25 -19.05 -2.80
CA LYS A 139 -19.03 -18.73 -1.60
C LYS A 139 -18.98 -17.24 -1.26
N LYS A 140 -17.83 -16.57 -1.47
CA LYS A 140 -17.68 -15.14 -1.20
C LYS A 140 -18.37 -14.26 -2.24
N LEU A 141 -18.34 -14.65 -3.50
CA LEU A 141 -18.93 -13.90 -4.62
C LEU A 141 -20.38 -14.32 -4.91
N ASN A 142 -20.90 -15.36 -4.25
CA ASN A 142 -22.22 -15.96 -4.50
C ASN A 142 -22.41 -16.37 -5.98
N CYS A 143 -21.39 -17.00 -6.56
CA CYS A 143 -21.39 -17.51 -7.92
C CYS A 143 -20.92 -18.98 -7.95
N CYS A 144 -20.90 -19.60 -9.14
CA CYS A 144 -20.47 -20.98 -9.34
C CYS A 144 -19.81 -21.13 -10.72
N GLY A 145 -18.61 -21.71 -10.76
CA GLY A 145 -17.76 -21.81 -11.93
C GLY A 145 -17.14 -20.47 -12.36
N PHE A 146 -16.20 -20.53 -13.31
CA PHE A 146 -15.56 -19.33 -13.87
C PHE A 146 -16.41 -18.65 -14.95
N GLU A 147 -16.83 -19.40 -15.97
CA GLU A 147 -17.68 -18.91 -17.08
C GLU A 147 -19.08 -19.52 -17.09
N SER A 148 -19.23 -20.78 -16.65
CA SER A 148 -20.50 -21.48 -16.57
C SER A 148 -20.48 -22.46 -15.41
N LYS A 149 -21.65 -22.98 -15.01
CA LYS A 149 -21.73 -24.08 -14.03
C LYS A 149 -21.07 -25.32 -14.61
N GLU A 150 -19.77 -25.46 -14.43
CA GLU A 150 -19.05 -26.71 -14.65
C GLU A 150 -19.64 -27.75 -13.69
N ALA A 151 -19.94 -28.94 -14.20
CA ALA A 151 -20.67 -29.98 -13.46
C ALA A 151 -19.86 -30.66 -12.35
N ASP A 152 -18.63 -30.20 -12.06
CA ASP A 152 -17.75 -30.89 -11.13
C ASP A 152 -17.35 -30.07 -9.92
N THR A 153 -17.52 -30.75 -8.78
CA THR A 153 -17.23 -30.37 -7.40
C THR A 153 -18.28 -29.47 -6.78
N GLU A 154 -19.36 -30.08 -6.25
CA GLU A 154 -20.02 -29.52 -5.08
C GLU A 154 -18.92 -29.14 -4.08
N CYS A 155 -18.86 -27.85 -3.74
CA CYS A 155 -18.24 -27.38 -2.52
C CYS A 155 -18.80 -28.19 -1.34
N GLU A 156 -18.25 -29.36 -1.03
CA GLU A 156 -18.65 -30.11 0.15
C GLU A 156 -18.39 -29.22 1.36
N SER A 157 -19.49 -28.77 1.94
CA SER A 157 -19.51 -28.02 3.18
C SER A 157 -19.07 -28.95 4.31
N VAL A 158 -17.83 -28.79 4.75
CA VAL A 158 -17.44 -29.15 6.13
C VAL A 158 -17.84 -28.00 7.06
#